data_AF-A0A958WZZ6-F1
#
_entry.id   AF-A0A958WZZ6-F1
#
_cell.length_a   1.000
_cell.length_b   1.000
_cell.length_c   1.000
_cell.angle_alpha   90.00
_cell.angle_beta   90.00
_cell.angle_gamma   90.00
#
_symmetry.space_group_name_H-M   'P 1'
#
loop_
_entity.id
_entity.type
_entity.pdbx_description
1 polymer ?
#
loop_
_entity_poly.entity_id
_entity_poly.type
_entity_poly.pdbx_seq_one_letter_code
_entity_poly.pdbx_strand_id
1 'polypeptide(L)'
;MKTFYEKYKPVIFFYVLACLFSWPFFYWRDVLSDSWNTVELDIIIKTSLIMWGPGISAIICSIIFRDRIKRTIGFFGTSAFKSIVFWGVPMLAFILFGYSNTPGTSQSRFIIYLFGTFFFTLGEELGWRGFLQDQFNHLPKWKRYLIIGTMWELWHFTTRTLSGSIGARILRPIMFIIPNTILSYLLGESVNKSKSIVVAVTLHSWYNLLFEFNNRVTYIIFSISVVYWVFMLLTWDKKVFATIKTKPH
;
A
#
# COMPACT_ATOMS: atom_id res chain seq x y z
N MET A 1 -10.99 27.20 -15.59
CA MET A 1 -9.94 26.26 -16.06
C MET A 1 -8.58 26.51 -15.39
N LYS A 2 -8.01 27.72 -15.42
CA LYS A 2 -6.69 28.04 -14.82
C LYS A 2 -6.58 27.68 -13.33
N THR A 3 -7.59 28.00 -12.52
CA THR A 3 -7.64 27.68 -11.07
C THR A 3 -7.70 26.19 -10.77
N PHE A 4 -8.41 25.40 -11.60
CA PHE A 4 -8.46 23.96 -11.49
C PHE A 4 -7.10 23.34 -11.81
N TYR A 5 -6.49 23.75 -12.93
CA TYR A 5 -5.19 23.25 -13.36
C TYR A 5 -4.11 23.55 -12.32
N GLU A 6 -4.02 24.79 -11.82
CA GLU A 6 -3.02 25.14 -10.81
C GLU A 6 -3.16 24.31 -9.52
N LYS A 7 -4.39 23.95 -9.13
CA LYS A 7 -4.67 23.12 -7.96
C LYS A 7 -4.31 21.65 -8.18
N TYR A 8 -4.66 21.08 -9.34
CA TYR A 8 -4.48 19.65 -9.62
C TYR A 8 -3.21 19.32 -10.42
N LYS A 9 -2.40 20.31 -10.79
CA LYS A 9 -1.12 20.11 -11.48
C LYS A 9 -0.21 19.10 -10.77
N PRO A 10 -0.02 19.13 -9.42
CA PRO A 10 0.79 18.13 -8.74
C PRO A 10 0.19 16.72 -8.84
N VAL A 11 -1.14 16.60 -8.80
CA VAL A 11 -1.86 15.33 -8.92
C VAL A 11 -1.75 14.73 -10.32
N ILE A 12 -1.94 15.56 -11.36
CA ILE A 12 -1.81 15.13 -12.75
C ILE A 12 -0.38 14.71 -13.04
N PHE A 13 0.60 15.54 -12.66
CA PHE A 13 2.02 15.24 -12.83
C PHE A 13 2.40 13.95 -12.11
N PHE A 14 1.95 13.79 -10.86
CA PHE A 14 2.16 12.58 -10.10
C PHE A 14 1.64 11.33 -10.84
N TYR A 15 0.39 11.37 -11.30
CA TYR A 15 -0.23 10.20 -11.88
C TYR A 15 0.38 9.82 -13.23
N VAL A 16 0.65 10.82 -14.08
CA VAL A 16 1.34 10.62 -15.36
C VAL A 16 2.72 10.00 -15.13
N LEU A 17 3.49 10.53 -14.18
CA LEU A 17 4.83 10.01 -13.89
C LEU A 17 4.78 8.59 -13.31
N ALA A 18 3.82 8.28 -12.43
CA ALA A 18 3.63 6.94 -11.89
C ALA A 18 3.32 5.91 -13.01
N CYS A 19 2.49 6.29 -13.98
CA CYS A 19 2.21 5.45 -15.15
C CYS A 19 3.43 5.32 -16.07
N LEU A 20 4.13 6.43 -16.38
CA LEU A 20 5.32 6.41 -17.24
C LEU A 20 6.44 5.53 -16.68
N PHE A 21 6.60 5.50 -15.36
CA PHE A 21 7.56 4.59 -14.72
C PHE A 21 7.10 3.14 -14.78
N SER A 22 5.86 2.81 -14.37
CA SER A 22 5.44 1.41 -14.20
C SER A 22 4.99 0.71 -15.48
N TRP A 23 4.35 1.43 -16.41
CA TRP A 23 3.74 0.81 -17.59
C TRP A 23 4.74 0.12 -18.53
N PRO A 24 5.96 0.63 -18.78
CA PRO A 24 6.96 -0.09 -19.56
C PRO A 24 7.29 -1.46 -18.96
N PHE A 25 7.42 -1.54 -17.63
CA PHE A 25 7.68 -2.80 -16.94
C PHE A 25 6.45 -3.71 -16.90
N PHE A 26 5.25 -3.15 -16.75
CA PHE A 26 4.05 -3.97 -16.86
C PHE A 26 3.88 -4.55 -18.26
N TYR A 27 4.16 -3.77 -19.31
CA TYR A 27 4.18 -4.27 -20.67
C TYR A 27 5.24 -5.37 -20.85
N TRP A 28 6.44 -5.16 -20.31
CA TRP A 28 7.49 -6.19 -20.34
C TRP A 28 7.07 -7.49 -19.65
N ARG A 29 6.47 -7.41 -18.47
CA ARG A 29 5.96 -8.56 -17.72
C ARG A 29 4.78 -9.26 -18.42
N ASP A 30 3.80 -8.49 -18.90
CA ASP A 30 2.50 -9.02 -19.33
C ASP A 30 2.44 -9.37 -20.83
N VAL A 31 3.26 -8.72 -21.67
CA VAL A 31 3.25 -8.90 -23.13
C VAL A 31 4.52 -9.59 -23.62
N LEU A 32 5.67 -9.25 -23.04
CA LEU A 32 6.97 -9.82 -23.39
C LEU A 32 7.43 -10.84 -22.33
N SER A 33 6.48 -11.64 -21.83
CA SER A 33 6.65 -12.50 -20.66
C SER A 33 7.81 -13.47 -20.77
N ASP A 34 8.14 -13.95 -21.97
CA ASP A 34 9.26 -14.88 -22.18
C ASP A 34 10.58 -14.24 -21.74
N SER A 35 10.86 -13.02 -22.21
CA SER A 35 12.06 -12.25 -21.82
C SER A 35 12.02 -11.76 -20.37
N TRP A 36 10.83 -11.56 -19.80
CA TRP A 36 10.69 -11.26 -18.37
C TRP A 36 11.07 -12.46 -17.51
N ASN A 37 10.67 -13.65 -17.95
CA ASN A 37 10.88 -14.90 -17.22
C ASN A 37 12.35 -15.38 -17.26
N THR A 38 13.14 -15.00 -18.28
CA THR A 38 14.57 -15.35 -18.36
C THR A 38 15.45 -14.61 -17.34
N VAL A 39 15.00 -13.51 -16.76
CA VAL A 39 15.78 -12.78 -15.74
C VAL A 39 15.85 -13.64 -14.46
N GLU A 40 17.06 -14.00 -14.02
CA GLU A 40 17.27 -14.84 -12.82
C GLU A 40 17.17 -14.04 -11.51
N LEU A 41 16.02 -13.41 -11.26
CA LEU A 41 15.70 -12.72 -10.01
C LEU A 41 14.44 -13.31 -9.38
N ASP A 42 14.36 -13.29 -8.05
CA ASP A 42 13.13 -13.69 -7.35
C ASP A 42 11.96 -12.79 -7.80
N ILE A 43 10.79 -13.40 -7.95
CA ILE A 43 9.59 -12.74 -8.44
C ILE A 43 9.20 -11.53 -7.58
N ILE A 44 9.39 -11.58 -6.26
CA ILE A 44 9.04 -10.46 -5.38
C ILE A 44 9.97 -9.27 -5.63
N ILE A 45 11.23 -9.52 -5.96
CA ILE A 45 12.22 -8.48 -6.29
C ILE A 45 11.86 -7.84 -7.62
N LYS A 46 11.64 -8.67 -8.65
CA LYS A 46 11.23 -8.17 -9.97
C LYS A 46 9.96 -7.34 -9.88
N THR A 47 8.95 -7.84 -9.17
CA THR A 47 7.66 -7.17 -9.03
C THR A 47 7.79 -5.88 -8.23
N SER A 48 8.63 -5.86 -7.19
CA SER A 48 8.91 -4.64 -6.43
C SER A 48 9.40 -3.50 -7.32
N LEU A 49 10.30 -3.77 -8.28
CA LEU A 49 10.80 -2.72 -9.20
C LEU A 49 9.67 -2.03 -9.97
N ILE A 50 8.67 -2.79 -10.41
CA ILE A 50 7.55 -2.26 -11.18
C ILE A 50 6.63 -1.37 -10.34
N MET A 51 6.47 -1.73 -9.07
CA MET A 51 5.43 -1.21 -8.19
C MET A 51 5.84 0.09 -7.50
N TRP A 52 7.09 0.52 -7.70
CA TRP A 52 7.63 1.76 -7.17
C TRP A 52 7.32 3.01 -7.99
N GLY A 53 6.63 2.90 -9.14
CA GLY A 53 6.23 4.06 -9.94
C GLY A 53 5.50 5.15 -9.13
N PRO A 54 4.46 4.84 -8.34
CA PRO A 54 3.81 5.80 -7.45
C PRO A 54 4.77 6.39 -6.39
N GLY A 55 5.65 5.58 -5.80
CA GLY A 55 6.60 6.03 -4.78
C GLY A 55 7.65 6.99 -5.32
N ILE A 56 8.26 6.65 -6.45
CA ILE A 56 9.21 7.50 -7.17
C ILE A 56 8.53 8.81 -7.58
N SER A 57 7.31 8.71 -8.12
CA SER A 57 6.52 9.86 -8.50
C SER A 57 6.23 10.79 -7.31
N ALA A 58 5.85 10.24 -6.16
CA ALA A 58 5.63 11.02 -4.93
C ALA A 58 6.90 11.72 -4.45
N ILE A 59 8.06 11.07 -4.52
CA ILE A 59 9.35 11.67 -4.14
C ILE A 59 9.64 12.87 -5.05
N ILE A 60 9.56 12.68 -6.36
CA ILE A 60 9.82 13.75 -7.35
C ILE A 60 8.83 14.91 -7.17
N CYS A 61 7.52 14.61 -7.06
CA CYS A 61 6.51 15.64 -6.81
C CYS A 61 6.74 16.38 -5.49
N SER A 62 7.22 15.69 -4.44
CA SER A 62 7.51 16.30 -3.15
C SER A 62 8.67 17.29 -3.20
N ILE A 63 9.58 17.13 -4.16
CA ILE A 63 10.70 18.04 -4.40
C ILE A 63 10.25 19.20 -5.30
N ILE A 64 9.63 18.91 -6.44
CA ILE A 64 9.25 19.91 -7.45
C ILE A 64 8.14 20.85 -6.94
N PHE A 65 7.15 20.31 -6.23
CA PHE A 65 5.97 21.06 -5.78
C PHE A 65 5.98 21.36 -4.28
N ARG A 66 7.16 21.34 -3.64
CA ARG A 66 7.31 21.49 -2.18
C ARG A 66 6.56 22.70 -1.61
N ASP A 67 6.55 23.82 -2.34
CA ASP A 67 5.93 25.08 -1.89
C ASP A 67 4.41 25.12 -2.11
N ARG A 68 3.85 24.11 -2.80
CA ARG A 68 2.43 24.03 -3.17
C ARG A 68 1.69 22.89 -2.48
N ILE A 69 2.41 21.89 -1.97
CA ILE A 69 1.82 20.73 -1.33
C ILE A 69 1.95 20.84 0.19
N LYS A 70 0.90 20.43 0.91
CA LYS A 70 0.97 20.26 2.36
C LYS A 70 1.08 18.78 2.68
N ARG A 71 2.13 18.39 3.39
CA ARG A 71 2.33 17.01 3.86
C ARG A 71 1.90 16.91 5.31
N THR A 72 0.94 16.03 5.59
CA THR A 72 0.46 15.72 6.94
C THR A 72 0.76 14.28 7.34
N ILE A 73 1.09 13.43 6.37
CA ILE A 73 1.36 12.02 6.54
C ILE A 73 2.88 11.78 6.45
N GLY A 74 3.44 11.16 7.48
CA GLY A 74 4.85 10.81 7.59
C GLY A 74 5.08 9.30 7.54
N PHE A 75 6.33 8.87 7.40
CA PHE A 75 6.66 7.45 7.35
C PHE A 75 6.15 6.70 8.61
N PHE A 76 6.55 7.17 9.78
CA PHE A 76 6.13 6.64 11.08
C PHE A 76 4.90 7.30 11.70
N GLY A 77 4.37 8.34 11.05
CA GLY A 77 3.22 9.11 11.55
C GLY A 77 3.46 9.75 12.92
N THR A 78 2.43 9.74 13.77
CA THR A 78 2.50 10.40 15.09
C THR A 78 3.26 9.60 16.15
N SER A 79 3.56 8.32 15.91
CA SER A 79 4.33 7.48 16.84
C SER A 79 5.07 6.37 16.10
N ALA A 80 6.41 6.45 16.10
CA ALA A 80 7.27 5.40 15.53
C ALA A 80 7.10 4.06 16.23
N PHE A 81 7.05 4.05 17.57
CA PHE A 81 6.83 2.83 18.33
C PHE A 81 5.52 2.14 17.92
N LYS A 82 4.39 2.86 17.91
CA LYS A 82 3.10 2.28 17.51
C LYS A 82 3.14 1.74 16.08
N SER A 83 3.75 2.46 15.14
CA SER A 83 3.89 2.03 13.75
C SER A 83 4.77 0.79 13.59
N ILE A 84 5.88 0.71 14.33
CA ILE A 84 6.78 -0.45 14.32
C ILE A 84 6.07 -1.68 14.89
N VAL A 85 5.36 -1.57 16.02
CA VAL A 85 4.64 -2.73 16.60
C VAL A 85 3.39 -3.09 15.78
N PHE A 86 2.76 -2.12 15.11
CA PHE A 86 1.62 -2.37 14.22
C PHE A 86 2.00 -3.30 13.07
N TRP A 87 3.20 -3.09 12.50
CA TRP A 87 3.79 -3.97 11.48
C TRP A 87 4.42 -5.23 12.07
N GLY A 88 5.29 -5.08 13.08
CA GLY A 88 6.19 -6.12 13.54
C GLY A 88 5.52 -7.28 14.26
N VAL A 89 4.49 -7.02 15.08
CA VAL A 89 3.78 -8.08 15.81
C VAL A 89 3.13 -9.11 14.87
N PRO A 90 2.28 -8.72 13.91
CA PRO A 90 1.66 -9.70 13.01
C PRO A 90 2.70 -10.34 12.08
N MET A 91 3.71 -9.60 11.64
CA MET A 91 4.79 -10.14 10.79
C MET A 91 5.64 -11.18 11.53
N LEU A 92 5.93 -10.95 12.81
CA LEU A 92 6.63 -11.92 13.65
C LEU A 92 5.80 -13.20 13.83
N ALA A 93 4.49 -13.07 14.09
CA ALA A 93 3.60 -14.23 14.16
C ALA A 93 3.59 -15.01 12.83
N PHE A 94 3.59 -14.30 11.70
CA PHE A 94 3.67 -14.91 10.38
C PHE A 94 4.99 -15.67 10.16
N ILE A 95 6.13 -15.13 10.59
CA ILE A 95 7.43 -15.82 10.53
C ILE A 95 7.44 -17.09 11.38
N LEU A 96 6.96 -17.00 12.62
CA LEU A 96 7.05 -18.09 13.58
C LEU A 96 6.11 -19.26 13.25
N PHE A 97 4.92 -18.96 12.74
CA PHE A 97 3.86 -19.96 12.57
C PHE A 97 3.48 -20.23 11.10
N GLY A 98 3.72 -19.28 10.20
CA GLY A 98 3.34 -19.38 8.79
C GLY A 98 4.23 -20.34 8.00
N TYR A 99 5.55 -20.28 8.20
CA TYR A 99 6.52 -21.07 7.44
C TYR A 99 6.30 -22.58 7.52
N SER A 100 6.04 -23.12 8.72
CA SER A 100 5.83 -24.55 8.94
C SER A 100 4.60 -25.11 8.23
N ASN A 101 3.74 -24.23 7.70
CA ASN A 101 2.49 -24.57 7.01
C ASN A 101 2.51 -24.21 5.52
N THR A 102 3.68 -23.93 4.95
CA THR A 102 3.87 -23.64 3.51
C THR A 102 4.81 -24.67 2.88
N PRO A 103 4.31 -25.86 2.48
CA PRO A 103 5.13 -26.90 1.87
C PRO A 103 5.85 -26.37 0.61
N GLY A 104 7.13 -26.74 0.47
CA GLY A 104 7.94 -26.40 -0.72
C GLY A 104 8.52 -24.97 -0.74
N THR A 105 8.27 -24.16 0.28
CA THR A 105 8.94 -22.86 0.45
C THR A 105 10.10 -23.02 1.42
N SER A 106 11.29 -22.48 1.10
CA SER A 106 12.42 -22.45 2.02
C SER A 106 12.27 -21.32 3.04
N GLN A 107 12.87 -21.48 4.22
CA GLN A 107 12.83 -20.43 5.25
C GLN A 107 13.43 -19.11 4.74
N SER A 108 14.48 -19.18 3.92
CA SER A 108 15.07 -18.00 3.27
C SER A 108 14.10 -17.31 2.31
N ARG A 109 13.36 -18.07 1.49
CA ARG A 109 12.35 -17.52 0.58
C ARG A 109 11.22 -16.86 1.36
N PHE A 110 10.77 -17.46 2.45
CA PHE A 110 9.73 -16.87 3.31
C PHE A 110 10.15 -15.50 3.87
N ILE A 111 11.40 -15.36 4.32
CA ILE A 111 11.96 -14.08 4.79
C ILE A 111 12.06 -13.07 3.65
N ILE A 112 12.52 -13.48 2.46
CA ILE A 112 12.59 -12.62 1.27
C ILE A 112 11.20 -12.10 0.91
N TYR A 113 10.16 -12.93 0.94
CA TYR A 113 8.79 -12.50 0.68
C TYR A 113 8.30 -11.47 1.70
N LEU A 114 8.66 -11.59 2.98
CA LEU A 114 8.22 -10.66 4.01
C LEU A 114 8.80 -9.25 3.80
N PHE A 115 10.12 -9.15 3.63
CA PHE A 115 10.76 -7.86 3.36
C PHE A 115 10.43 -7.34 1.96
N GLY A 116 10.35 -8.24 0.97
CA GLY A 116 9.94 -7.93 -0.39
C GLY A 116 8.53 -7.37 -0.45
N THR A 117 7.57 -7.95 0.28
CA THR A 117 6.18 -7.45 0.32
C THR A 117 6.10 -6.09 1.01
N PHE A 118 6.87 -5.87 2.09
CA PHE A 118 6.98 -4.55 2.71
C PHE A 118 7.51 -3.51 1.73
N PHE A 119 8.61 -3.83 1.04
CA PHE A 119 9.24 -2.91 0.09
C PHE A 119 8.36 -2.65 -1.13
N PHE A 120 7.73 -3.69 -1.68
CA PHE A 120 6.71 -3.63 -2.72
C PHE A 120 5.59 -2.66 -2.33
N THR A 121 4.97 -2.87 -1.17
CA THR A 121 3.79 -2.09 -0.75
C THR A 121 4.18 -0.68 -0.33
N LEU A 122 5.39 -0.50 0.21
CA LEU A 122 5.93 0.82 0.50
C LEU A 122 5.99 1.69 -0.76
N GLY A 123 6.46 1.15 -1.89
CA GLY A 123 6.50 1.86 -3.16
C GLY A 123 5.14 2.42 -3.55
N GLU A 124 4.10 1.60 -3.44
CA GLU A 124 2.72 2.02 -3.74
C GLU A 124 2.18 3.03 -2.71
N GLU A 125 2.29 2.70 -1.42
CA GLU A 125 1.68 3.49 -0.35
C GLU A 125 2.34 4.86 -0.14
N LEU A 126 3.64 5.00 -0.46
CA LEU A 126 4.30 6.31 -0.55
C LEU A 126 3.57 7.24 -1.53
N GLY A 127 3.13 6.70 -2.66
CA GLY A 127 2.36 7.41 -3.67
C GLY A 127 0.92 7.66 -3.23
N TRP A 128 0.16 6.59 -3.03
CA TRP A 128 -1.29 6.67 -2.86
C TRP A 128 -1.71 7.30 -1.53
N ARG A 129 -1.08 6.90 -0.43
CA ARG A 129 -1.42 7.35 0.94
C ARG A 129 -0.49 8.47 1.40
N GLY A 130 0.79 8.40 1.04
CA GLY A 130 1.78 9.41 1.44
C GLY A 130 1.64 10.75 0.71
N PHE A 131 1.42 10.73 -0.60
CA PHE A 131 1.32 11.95 -1.41
C PHE A 131 -0.12 12.28 -1.81
N LEU A 132 -0.78 11.36 -2.53
CA LEU A 132 -2.05 11.63 -3.21
C LEU A 132 -3.21 11.88 -2.25
N GLN A 133 -3.26 11.12 -1.14
CA GLN A 133 -4.29 11.30 -0.11
C GLN A 133 -4.28 12.72 0.48
N ASP A 134 -3.10 13.29 0.75
CA ASP A 134 -2.98 14.66 1.26
C ASP A 134 -3.51 15.70 0.27
N GLN A 135 -3.32 15.46 -1.04
CA GLN A 135 -3.79 16.37 -2.09
C GLN A 135 -5.32 16.38 -2.23
N PHE A 136 -6.00 15.37 -1.69
CA PHE A 136 -7.45 15.25 -1.74
C PHE A 136 -8.15 15.49 -0.40
N ASN A 137 -7.43 15.97 0.62
CA ASN A 137 -8.00 16.26 1.95
C ASN A 137 -9.11 17.32 1.94
N HIS A 138 -9.17 18.19 0.93
CA HIS A 138 -10.26 19.16 0.77
C HIS A 138 -11.57 18.56 0.22
N LEU A 139 -11.55 17.30 -0.22
CA LEU A 139 -12.73 16.62 -0.74
C LEU A 139 -13.48 15.87 0.37
N PRO A 140 -14.80 15.65 0.22
CA PRO A 140 -15.53 14.70 1.04
C PRO A 140 -14.88 13.32 1.01
N LYS A 141 -14.89 12.60 2.15
CA LYS A 141 -14.21 11.31 2.31
C LYS A 141 -14.51 10.32 1.18
N TRP A 142 -15.78 10.14 0.84
CA TRP A 142 -16.19 9.19 -0.20
C TRP A 142 -15.61 9.53 -1.58
N LYS A 143 -15.55 10.82 -1.95
CA LYS A 143 -14.95 11.26 -3.23
C LYS A 143 -13.46 10.99 -3.24
N ARG A 144 -12.77 11.32 -2.14
CA ARG A 144 -11.32 11.09 -2.00
C ARG A 144 -10.98 9.61 -2.23
N TYR A 145 -11.68 8.69 -1.57
CA TYR A 145 -11.36 7.26 -1.68
C TYR A 145 -11.80 6.65 -3.00
N LEU A 146 -12.93 7.10 -3.56
CA LEU A 146 -13.34 6.67 -4.90
C LEU A 146 -12.31 7.09 -5.96
N ILE A 147 -11.83 8.35 -5.90
CA ILE A 147 -10.83 8.85 -6.84
C ILE A 147 -9.51 8.08 -6.68
N ILE A 148 -9.00 7.92 -5.46
CA ILE A 148 -7.74 7.19 -5.23
C ILE A 148 -7.87 5.73 -5.66
N GLY A 149 -8.96 5.04 -5.28
CA GLY A 149 -9.20 3.65 -5.66
C GLY A 149 -9.33 3.46 -7.17
N THR A 150 -9.98 4.41 -7.86
CA THR A 150 -10.10 4.41 -9.33
C THR A 150 -8.74 4.65 -9.99
N MET A 151 -7.98 5.65 -9.55
CA MET A 151 -6.64 5.92 -10.07
C MET A 151 -5.71 4.73 -9.84
N TRP A 152 -5.78 4.11 -8.66
CA TRP A 152 -4.99 2.95 -8.34
C TRP A 152 -5.35 1.73 -9.22
N GLU A 153 -6.64 1.49 -9.49
CA GLU A 153 -7.07 0.43 -10.42
C GLU A 153 -6.64 0.71 -11.86
N LEU A 154 -6.82 1.94 -12.33
CA LEU A 154 -6.44 2.32 -13.69
C LEU A 154 -4.93 2.31 -13.91
N TRP A 155 -4.12 2.48 -12.86
CA TRP A 155 -2.67 2.31 -12.96
C TRP A 155 -2.27 0.86 -13.30
N HIS A 156 -3.04 -0.14 -12.86
CA HIS A 156 -2.84 -1.58 -13.16
C HIS A 156 -3.29 -2.00 -14.57
N PHE A 157 -3.39 -1.07 -15.51
CA PHE A 157 -4.08 -1.23 -16.79
C PHE A 157 -3.80 -2.55 -17.54
N THR A 158 -2.54 -2.88 -17.83
CA THR A 158 -2.17 -4.08 -18.61
C THR A 158 -2.56 -5.36 -17.89
N THR A 159 -2.33 -5.43 -16.58
CA THR A 159 -2.70 -6.56 -15.70
C THR A 159 -4.19 -6.90 -15.81
N ARG A 160 -5.02 -5.88 -16.04
CA ARG A 160 -6.49 -6.00 -16.03
C ARG A 160 -7.11 -6.21 -17.40
N THR A 161 -6.42 -5.81 -18.47
CA THR A 161 -7.01 -5.68 -19.80
C THR A 161 -6.41 -6.60 -20.86
N LEU A 162 -5.33 -7.32 -20.57
CA LEU A 162 -4.66 -8.15 -21.58
C LEU A 162 -5.16 -9.60 -21.67
N SER A 163 -5.84 -10.12 -20.66
CA SER A 163 -6.29 -11.54 -20.61
C SER A 163 -7.80 -11.71 -20.74
N GLY A 164 -8.22 -12.83 -21.35
CA GLY A 164 -9.62 -13.22 -21.49
C GLY A 164 -10.34 -12.57 -22.69
N SER A 165 -11.65 -12.79 -22.77
CA SER A 165 -12.52 -12.25 -23.81
C SER A 165 -12.59 -10.72 -23.76
N ILE A 166 -12.99 -10.07 -24.86
CA ILE A 166 -13.16 -8.60 -24.90
C ILE A 166 -14.06 -8.08 -23.77
N GLY A 167 -15.15 -8.81 -23.47
CA GLY A 167 -16.03 -8.50 -22.35
C GLY A 167 -15.31 -8.55 -21.01
N ALA A 168 -14.49 -9.59 -20.77
CA ALA A 168 -13.70 -9.70 -19.55
C ALA A 168 -12.65 -8.59 -19.41
N ARG A 169 -12.04 -8.14 -20.52
CA ARG A 169 -11.05 -7.05 -20.53
C ARG A 169 -11.66 -5.70 -20.18
N ILE A 170 -12.93 -5.46 -20.55
CA ILE A 170 -13.66 -4.23 -20.22
C ILE A 170 -14.25 -4.29 -18.81
N LEU A 171 -14.88 -5.42 -18.45
CA LEU A 171 -15.62 -5.55 -17.21
C LEU A 171 -14.71 -5.65 -15.99
N ARG A 172 -13.53 -6.29 -16.11
CA ARG A 172 -12.62 -6.51 -14.99
C ARG A 172 -12.14 -5.20 -14.33
N PRO A 173 -11.59 -4.19 -15.04
CA PRO A 173 -11.24 -2.92 -14.42
C PRO A 173 -12.42 -2.27 -13.68
N ILE A 174 -13.62 -2.30 -14.27
CA ILE A 174 -14.83 -1.69 -13.69
C ILE A 174 -15.21 -2.40 -12.38
N MET A 175 -15.18 -3.74 -12.38
CA MET A 175 -15.49 -4.54 -11.19
C MET A 175 -14.48 -4.35 -10.07
N PHE A 176 -13.21 -4.08 -10.39
CA PHE A 176 -12.15 -3.88 -9.39
C PHE A 176 -12.10 -2.46 -8.80
N ILE A 177 -12.76 -1.47 -9.40
CA ILE A 177 -12.88 -0.12 -8.81
C ILE A 177 -13.56 -0.17 -7.44
N ILE A 178 -14.60 -0.99 -7.28
CA ILE A 178 -15.34 -1.10 -6.01
C ILE A 178 -14.46 -1.66 -4.87
N PRO A 179 -13.86 -2.88 -4.98
CA PRO A 179 -13.00 -3.39 -3.93
C PRO A 179 -11.77 -2.50 -3.69
N ASN A 180 -11.17 -1.92 -4.73
CA ASN A 180 -10.06 -0.98 -4.54
C ASN A 180 -10.50 0.29 -3.82
N THR A 181 -11.70 0.80 -4.06
CA THR A 181 -12.26 1.95 -3.33
C THR A 181 -12.47 1.62 -1.85
N ILE A 182 -12.98 0.42 -1.55
CA ILE A 182 -13.14 -0.07 -0.17
C ILE A 182 -11.77 -0.20 0.51
N LEU A 183 -10.79 -0.79 -0.17
CA LEU A 183 -9.43 -0.92 0.35
C LEU A 183 -8.76 0.47 0.52
N SER A 184 -8.96 1.39 -0.41
CA SER A 184 -8.54 2.80 -0.28
C SER A 184 -9.18 3.48 0.92
N TYR A 185 -10.46 3.22 1.21
CA TYR A 185 -11.11 3.72 2.42
C TYR A 185 -10.46 3.15 3.69
N LEU A 186 -10.29 1.83 3.79
CA LEU A 186 -9.72 1.17 4.97
C LEU A 186 -8.29 1.62 5.26
N LEU A 187 -7.42 1.60 4.24
CA LEU A 187 -6.04 2.06 4.36
C LEU A 187 -6.00 3.56 4.66
N GLY A 188 -6.82 4.36 3.97
CA GLY A 188 -6.80 5.80 4.11
C GLY A 188 -7.32 6.30 5.45
N GLU A 189 -8.36 5.69 6.04
CA GLU A 189 -8.82 6.05 7.39
C GLU A 189 -7.82 5.62 8.47
N SER A 190 -7.17 4.46 8.30
CA SER A 190 -6.08 4.01 9.18
C SER A 190 -4.90 4.99 9.16
N VAL A 191 -4.56 5.54 7.98
CA VAL A 191 -3.56 6.60 7.82
C VAL A 191 -4.05 7.93 8.36
N ASN A 192 -5.33 8.29 8.22
CA ASN A 192 -5.84 9.54 8.79
C ASN A 192 -5.72 9.57 10.31
N LYS A 193 -5.93 8.41 10.95
CA LYS A 193 -5.79 8.22 12.39
C LYS A 193 -4.33 8.22 12.83
N SER A 194 -3.47 7.45 12.15
CA SER A 194 -2.07 7.24 12.57
C SER A 194 -1.08 8.26 12.04
N LYS A 195 -1.42 8.93 10.93
CA LYS A 195 -0.54 9.68 10.04
C LYS A 195 0.65 8.88 9.51
N SER A 196 0.62 7.54 9.59
CA SER A 196 1.75 6.67 9.27
C SER A 196 1.56 5.93 7.96
N ILE A 197 2.54 6.03 7.07
CA ILE A 197 2.62 5.22 5.86
C ILE A 197 2.85 3.74 6.21
N VAL A 198 3.66 3.44 7.24
CA VAL A 198 3.90 2.06 7.71
C VAL A 198 2.60 1.33 8.08
N VAL A 199 1.61 2.05 8.63
CA VAL A 199 0.28 1.47 8.90
C VAL A 199 -0.42 1.03 7.63
N ALA A 200 -0.44 1.85 6.58
CA ALA A 200 -1.00 1.45 5.28
C ALA A 200 -0.20 0.30 4.65
N VAL A 201 1.13 0.38 4.67
CA VAL A 201 2.04 -0.65 4.16
C VAL A 201 1.78 -1.99 4.84
N THR A 202 1.55 -2.00 6.15
CA THR A 202 1.22 -3.21 6.91
C THR A 202 -0.07 -3.84 6.40
N LEU A 203 -1.15 -3.07 6.37
CA LEU A 203 -2.47 -3.57 5.98
C LEU A 203 -2.50 -4.01 4.51
N HIS A 204 -1.82 -3.28 3.63
CA HIS A 204 -1.67 -3.65 2.22
C HIS A 204 -0.80 -4.90 2.07
N SER A 205 0.31 -5.01 2.82
CA SER A 205 1.15 -6.21 2.79
C SER A 205 0.35 -7.45 3.15
N TRP A 206 -0.50 -7.36 4.17
CA TRP A 206 -1.37 -8.46 4.55
C TRP A 206 -2.44 -8.79 3.52
N TYR A 207 -3.00 -7.79 2.83
CA TYR A 207 -3.86 -8.04 1.68
C TYR A 207 -3.15 -8.92 0.65
N ASN A 208 -1.89 -8.60 0.30
CA ASN A 208 -1.11 -9.39 -0.67
C ASN A 208 -0.73 -10.78 -0.15
N LEU A 209 -0.33 -10.88 1.12
CA LEU A 209 0.01 -12.16 1.76
C LEU A 209 -1.17 -13.13 1.79
N LEU A 210 -2.41 -12.64 1.91
CA LEU A 210 -3.60 -13.49 1.87
C LEU A 210 -3.84 -14.14 0.50
N PHE A 211 -3.42 -13.48 -0.59
CA PHE A 211 -3.48 -14.06 -1.94
C PHE A 211 -2.35 -15.07 -2.17
N GLU A 212 -1.13 -14.72 -1.78
CA GLU A 212 0.05 -15.57 -1.99
C GLU A 212 0.02 -16.82 -1.09
N PHE A 213 -0.33 -16.64 0.19
CA PHE A 213 -0.34 -17.69 1.21
C PHE A 213 -1.77 -18.04 1.63
N ASN A 214 -2.57 -18.52 0.68
CA ASN A 214 -3.94 -18.97 0.92
C ASN A 214 -3.96 -20.31 1.68
N ASN A 215 -3.78 -20.26 3.00
CA ASN A 215 -3.87 -21.42 3.88
C ASN A 215 -4.51 -21.05 5.23
N ARG A 216 -4.97 -22.09 5.95
CA ARG A 216 -5.68 -21.94 7.24
C ARG A 216 -4.89 -21.14 8.27
N VAL A 217 -3.59 -21.37 8.38
CA VAL A 217 -2.75 -20.71 9.39
C VAL A 217 -2.61 -19.23 9.10
N THR A 218 -2.39 -18.85 7.84
CA THR A 218 -2.36 -17.45 7.41
C THR A 218 -3.67 -16.73 7.73
N TYR A 219 -4.82 -17.39 7.51
CA TYR A 219 -6.12 -16.82 7.87
C TYR A 219 -6.34 -16.65 9.37
N ILE A 220 -5.86 -17.59 10.19
CA ILE A 220 -5.92 -17.47 11.65
C ILE A 220 -5.07 -16.28 12.12
N ILE A 221 -3.82 -16.18 11.64
CA ILE A 221 -2.92 -15.08 12.01
C ILE A 221 -3.51 -13.74 11.57
N PHE A 222 -4.02 -13.66 10.34
CA PHE A 222 -4.69 -12.45 9.85
C PHE A 222 -5.89 -12.07 10.71
N SER A 223 -6.75 -13.03 11.07
CA SER A 223 -7.95 -12.78 11.90
C SER A 223 -7.59 -12.21 13.27
N ILE A 224 -6.57 -12.78 13.93
CA ILE A 224 -6.03 -12.26 15.20
C ILE A 224 -5.43 -10.86 14.99
N SER A 225 -4.70 -10.67 13.90
CA SER A 225 -4.07 -9.39 13.54
C SER A 225 -5.10 -8.29 13.30
N VAL A 226 -6.24 -8.59 12.71
CA VAL A 226 -7.35 -7.63 12.53
C VAL A 226 -7.85 -7.12 13.88
N VAL A 227 -8.08 -8.00 14.86
CA VAL A 227 -8.49 -7.59 16.21
C VAL A 227 -7.43 -6.69 16.85
N TYR A 228 -6.16 -7.07 16.72
CA TYR A 228 -5.03 -6.28 17.22
C TYR A 228 -4.94 -4.90 16.56
N TRP A 229 -5.04 -4.81 15.23
CA TRP A 229 -4.99 -3.54 14.51
C TRP A 229 -6.16 -2.62 14.85
N VAL A 230 -7.37 -3.18 14.95
CA VAL A 230 -8.54 -2.41 15.38
C VAL A 230 -8.31 -1.83 16.78
N PHE A 231 -7.84 -2.64 17.72
CA PHE A 231 -7.49 -2.15 19.06
C PHE A 231 -6.43 -1.05 19.04
N MET A 232 -5.35 -1.24 18.27
CA MET A 232 -4.28 -0.24 18.11
C MET A 232 -4.79 1.08 17.52
N LEU A 233 -5.64 1.03 16.49
CA LEU A 233 -6.21 2.23 15.87
C LEU A 233 -7.20 2.95 16.78
N LEU A 234 -8.03 2.21 17.53
CA LEU A 234 -8.96 2.78 18.51
C LEU A 234 -8.24 3.45 19.68
N THR A 235 -7.05 2.96 20.04
CA THR A 235 -6.23 3.48 21.14
C THR A 235 -5.07 4.37 20.67
N TRP A 236 -5.04 4.74 19.38
CA TRP A 236 -3.89 5.43 18.78
C TRP A 236 -3.56 6.77 19.44
N ASP A 237 -4.58 7.55 19.82
CA ASP A 237 -4.39 8.89 20.43
C ASP A 237 -4.34 8.85 21.96
N LYS A 238 -4.61 7.69 22.58
CA LYS A 238 -4.52 7.56 24.03
C LYS A 238 -3.04 7.58 24.44
N LYS A 239 -2.65 8.52 25.31
CA LYS A 239 -1.33 8.53 25.95
C LYS A 239 -1.18 7.23 26.75
N VAL A 240 -0.15 6.44 26.44
CA VAL A 240 -0.01 5.07 26.97
C VAL A 240 0.37 5.04 28.46
N PHE A 241 0.81 6.14 29.08
CA PHE A 241 0.97 6.19 30.55
C PHE A 241 0.66 7.58 31.11
N ALA A 242 -0.42 7.67 31.89
CA ALA A 242 -0.72 8.78 32.80
C ALA A 242 -1.16 8.24 34.16
N THR A 243 -0.38 7.34 34.76
CA THR A 243 -0.59 6.92 36.15
C THR A 243 0.71 6.52 36.84
N ILE A 244 1.56 7.50 37.10
CA ILE A 244 2.34 7.49 38.36
C ILE A 244 2.04 8.84 39.00
N LYS A 245 0.94 8.89 39.77
CA LYS A 245 0.75 9.95 40.74
C LYS A 245 1.87 9.79 41.76
N THR A 246 2.85 10.68 41.72
CA THR A 246 3.74 10.92 42.84
C THR A 246 2.88 11.28 44.04
N LYS A 247 2.91 10.45 45.09
CA LYS A 247 2.44 10.86 46.42
C LYS A 247 3.48 11.86 46.97
N PRO A 248 3.10 13.06 47.41
CA PRO A 248 3.97 13.87 48.23
C PRO A 248 4.04 13.25 49.63
N HIS A 249 5.26 13.00 50.11
CA HIS A 249 5.58 12.95 51.52
C HIS A 249 5.95 14.36 51.97
#